data_AF-A0A510BAY0-F1
#
_entry.id   AF-A0A510BAY0-F1
#
_cell.length_a   1.000
_cell.length_b   1.000
_cell.length_c   1.000
_cell.angle_alpha   90.00
_cell.angle_beta   90.00
_cell.angle_gamma   90.00
#
_symmetry.space_group_name_H-M   'P 1'
#
loop_
_entity.id
_entity.type
_entity.pdbx_description
1 polymer ?
#
loop_
_entity_poly.entity_id
_entity_poly.type
_entity_poly.pdbx_seq_one_letter_code
_entity_poly.pdbx_strand_id
1 'polypeptide(L)'
;MKRVKIFGLAVFLSLCMLNVVWGEEYVLLWKYETDGVVESVSITPDGEYIVAGGGYGHVYLFNRFGKLLWKYETDGSVYSVSITPDGEYIVAGSGDDHVYLFNREGELLWKYKTDDWVYSVSITPDGEYIVAGSGDDHVYLFNRFGKLLWKYETDGSVYSVSITPDGEYIVAGGGKGSLIGNNIYFFNKKGKLLWKDGIYGWVKSVSITPDGEYIVAGGGKGSLIGNNIYFFNKKGKLLWKYKTDDSVISVSITPDGEYIVAGSEDDHVYLFNREGELLWKYKTDDYVKSVSITPDGEYIVAGSWDKHVYLFNREGKLLWKYETDGSVYSVSITPDGEYIVAGGGDIYFFVSVQTIEKILDDVKLIISQIKTKYNVKEAEDILHQAEEAFKRGDYSKAGELTLKAKSLALDIDQDGIPNEEDFAPYVNNYYLYTSGAVIFLMSLYFGNKYYKYRKRRKKQLEKEKREIIEELKKLIGEEK
;
A
#
# COMPACT_ATOMS: atom_id res chain seq x y z
N MET A 1 -36.74 -11.38 62.37
CA MET A 1 -35.55 -12.25 62.51
C MET A 1 -34.93 -12.48 61.13
N LYS A 2 -33.63 -12.17 60.98
CA LYS A 2 -32.63 -12.61 59.95
C LYS A 2 -32.99 -12.38 58.46
N ARG A 3 -32.37 -11.42 57.74
CA ARG A 3 -31.00 -11.34 57.14
C ARG A 3 -30.79 -12.14 55.83
N VAL A 4 -30.63 -11.37 54.72
CA VAL A 4 -29.58 -11.38 53.67
C VAL A 4 -29.55 -12.52 52.62
N LYS A 5 -29.74 -12.17 51.32
CA LYS A 5 -28.65 -12.09 50.30
C LYS A 5 -29.12 -11.43 48.97
N ILE A 6 -28.26 -10.56 48.48
CA ILE A 6 -28.21 -9.88 47.17
C ILE A 6 -27.67 -10.87 46.12
N PHE A 7 -28.15 -10.83 44.87
CA PHE A 7 -27.38 -10.76 43.60
C PHE A 7 -28.26 -11.08 42.38
N GLY A 8 -28.14 -10.28 41.32
CA GLY A 8 -28.71 -10.58 39.99
C GLY A 8 -29.35 -9.36 39.31
N LEU A 9 -28.58 -8.29 39.12
CA LEU A 9 -28.99 -7.10 38.38
C LEU A 9 -29.18 -7.47 36.90
N ALA A 10 -30.35 -7.16 36.36
CA ALA A 10 -30.65 -7.23 34.94
C ALA A 10 -29.80 -6.22 34.16
N VAL A 11 -28.81 -6.73 33.43
CA VAL A 11 -28.14 -6.03 32.31
C VAL A 11 -27.95 -7.06 31.20
N PHE A 12 -29.06 -7.44 30.58
CA PHE A 12 -29.10 -8.16 29.31
C PHE A 12 -30.36 -7.64 28.65
N LEU A 13 -30.22 -6.68 27.74
CA LEU A 13 -31.19 -6.14 26.76
C LEU A 13 -31.03 -4.63 26.60
N SER A 14 -29.99 -4.21 25.89
CA SER A 14 -30.04 -3.02 25.02
C SER A 14 -28.83 -3.07 24.05
N LEU A 15 -28.81 -4.09 23.19
CA LEU A 15 -27.82 -4.20 22.12
C LEU A 15 -28.44 -4.68 20.79
N CYS A 16 -29.77 -4.57 20.68
CA CYS A 16 -30.47 -4.69 19.41
C CYS A 16 -31.35 -3.46 19.27
N MET A 17 -31.11 -2.71 18.20
CA MET A 17 -31.85 -1.57 17.63
C MET A 17 -30.93 -0.35 17.41
N LEU A 18 -29.78 -0.57 16.76
CA LEU A 18 -29.31 0.39 15.78
C LEU A 18 -29.62 -0.23 14.42
N ASN A 19 -30.42 0.51 13.66
CA ASN A 19 -30.77 0.18 12.30
C ASN A 19 -29.49 -0.27 11.56
N VAL A 20 -29.50 -1.48 11.02
CA VAL A 20 -28.61 -1.83 9.91
C VAL A 20 -29.08 -0.95 8.75
N VAL A 21 -28.53 0.26 8.72
CA VAL A 21 -28.56 1.08 7.52
C VAL A 21 -27.71 0.33 6.52
N TRP A 22 -28.32 -0.14 5.45
CA TRP A 22 -27.57 -0.42 4.23
C TRP A 22 -26.93 0.91 3.83
N GLY A 23 -25.64 1.11 4.09
CA GLY A 23 -25.01 2.41 3.88
C GLY A 23 -23.52 2.38 4.16
N GLU A 24 -22.76 2.19 3.08
CA GLU A 24 -21.32 2.43 2.93
C GLU A 24 -20.40 1.68 3.91
N GLU A 25 -19.81 0.56 3.47
CA GLU A 25 -18.68 -0.02 4.21
C GLU A 25 -17.44 0.89 4.15
N TYR A 26 -17.30 1.65 3.07
CA TYR A 26 -16.22 2.60 2.83
C TYR A 26 -16.77 3.94 2.38
N VAL A 27 -16.08 5.01 2.75
CA VAL A 27 -16.42 6.38 2.34
C VAL A 27 -15.25 7.03 1.65
N LEU A 28 -15.53 7.90 0.68
CA LEU A 28 -14.51 8.74 0.05
C LEU A 28 -13.98 9.75 1.08
N LEU A 29 -12.69 9.67 1.41
CA LEU A 29 -12.03 10.62 2.30
C LEU A 29 -11.58 11.85 1.53
N TRP A 30 -10.94 11.65 0.37
CA TRP A 30 -10.58 12.73 -0.53
C TRP A 30 -10.44 12.23 -1.97
N LYS A 31 -10.55 13.18 -2.90
CA LYS A 31 -10.28 13.02 -4.32
C LYS A 31 -9.24 14.07 -4.71
N TYR A 32 -8.28 13.68 -5.54
CA TYR A 32 -7.33 14.60 -6.14
C TYR A 32 -7.47 14.60 -7.66
N GLU A 33 -7.81 15.77 -8.22
CA GLU A 33 -7.95 15.93 -9.66
C GLU A 33 -6.59 15.92 -10.35
N THR A 34 -6.42 15.00 -11.31
CA THR A 34 -5.17 14.86 -12.06
C THR A 34 -5.33 15.34 -13.50
N ASP A 35 -4.24 15.79 -14.11
CA ASP A 35 -4.26 16.30 -15.49
C ASP A 35 -4.42 15.16 -16.54
N GLY A 36 -4.30 13.89 -16.13
CA GLY A 36 -4.42 12.72 -17.00
C GLY A 36 -4.72 11.43 -16.24
N VAL A 37 -4.87 10.33 -16.97
CA VAL A 37 -5.22 9.01 -16.42
C VAL A 37 -4.17 8.52 -15.43
N VAL A 38 -4.57 8.12 -14.24
CA VAL A 38 -3.71 7.47 -13.24
C VAL A 38 -3.59 5.99 -13.57
N GLU A 39 -2.43 5.58 -14.10
CA GLU A 39 -2.16 4.22 -14.56
C GLU A 39 -1.84 3.27 -13.40
N SER A 40 -1.27 3.79 -12.31
CA SER A 40 -0.83 2.97 -11.18
C SER A 40 -0.96 3.72 -9.86
N VAL A 41 -1.49 3.04 -8.84
CA VAL A 41 -1.51 3.53 -7.46
C VAL A 41 -0.90 2.50 -6.52
N SER A 42 -0.31 2.95 -5.41
CA SER A 42 0.13 2.10 -4.31
C SER A 42 -0.03 2.82 -2.98
N ILE A 43 -0.19 2.07 -1.90
CA ILE A 43 -0.47 2.58 -0.56
C ILE A 43 0.37 1.83 0.48
N THR A 44 0.86 2.54 1.49
CA THR A 44 1.55 1.90 2.62
C THR A 44 0.60 1.06 3.46
N PRO A 45 1.06 -0.02 4.13
CA PRO A 45 0.19 -0.91 4.90
C PRO A 45 -0.65 -0.25 6.00
N ASP A 46 -0.18 0.87 6.55
CA ASP A 46 -0.87 1.68 7.57
C ASP A 46 -1.79 2.75 6.98
N GLY A 47 -1.82 2.89 5.66
CA GLY A 47 -2.57 3.91 4.94
C GLY A 47 -2.06 5.34 5.13
N GLU A 48 -0.81 5.53 5.58
CA GLU A 48 -0.22 6.85 5.81
C GLU A 48 0.21 7.55 4.52
N TYR A 49 0.72 6.80 3.54
CA TYR A 49 1.22 7.36 2.28
C TYR A 49 0.61 6.68 1.06
N ILE A 50 0.28 7.50 0.07
CA ILE A 50 -0.29 7.08 -1.21
C ILE A 50 0.64 7.60 -2.30
N VAL A 51 1.11 6.70 -3.17
CA VAL A 51 1.82 7.06 -4.40
C VAL A 51 0.92 6.80 -5.61
N ALA A 52 0.98 7.70 -6.58
CA ALA A 52 0.30 7.53 -7.86
C ALA A 52 1.25 7.87 -9.01
N GLY A 53 1.15 7.12 -10.11
CA GLY A 53 1.78 7.39 -11.38
C GLY A 53 0.71 7.53 -12.47
N GLY A 54 0.81 8.56 -13.29
CA GLY A 54 -0.21 8.83 -14.32
C GLY A 54 0.33 9.36 -15.64
N GLY A 55 -0.63 9.52 -16.56
CA GLY A 55 -0.49 10.15 -17.87
C GLY A 55 -0.01 11.60 -17.73
N TYR A 56 0.65 12.06 -18.79
CA TYR A 56 1.47 13.29 -18.81
C TYR A 56 2.70 13.26 -17.89
N GLY A 57 3.04 12.09 -17.34
CA GLY A 57 4.34 11.84 -16.74
C GLY A 57 4.49 12.41 -15.34
N HIS A 58 3.49 12.23 -14.48
CA HIS A 58 3.60 12.67 -13.10
C HIS A 58 3.66 11.49 -12.12
N VAL A 59 4.61 11.58 -11.19
CA VAL A 59 4.63 10.82 -9.94
C VAL A 59 4.15 11.72 -8.82
N TYR A 60 3.19 11.27 -8.04
CA TYR A 60 2.63 11.99 -6.91
C TYR A 60 2.85 11.22 -5.62
N LEU A 61 3.15 11.94 -4.53
CA LEU A 61 3.08 11.40 -3.18
C LEU A 61 2.12 12.23 -2.33
N PHE A 62 1.18 11.55 -1.69
CA PHE A 62 0.24 12.13 -0.73
C PHE A 62 0.46 11.52 0.64
N ASN A 63 0.13 12.30 1.67
CA ASN A 63 -0.21 11.69 2.95
C ASN A 63 -1.68 11.27 2.97
N ARG A 64 -2.08 10.55 4.01
CA ARG A 64 -3.45 10.06 4.19
C ARG A 64 -4.55 11.11 4.18
N PHE A 65 -4.20 12.38 4.42
CA PHE A 65 -5.13 13.50 4.49
C PHE A 65 -5.35 14.18 3.13
N GLY A 66 -4.75 13.64 2.05
CA GLY A 66 -4.86 14.21 0.71
C GLY A 66 -3.95 15.41 0.49
N LYS A 67 -3.03 15.70 1.42
CA LYS A 67 -1.99 16.70 1.19
C LYS A 67 -0.99 16.12 0.20
N LEU A 68 -0.89 16.75 -0.97
CA LEU A 68 0.21 16.52 -1.90
C LEU A 68 1.52 16.92 -1.20
N LEU A 69 2.38 15.94 -0.94
CA LEU A 69 3.70 16.16 -0.33
C LEU A 69 4.67 16.67 -1.39
N TRP A 70 4.68 16.02 -2.55
CA TRP A 70 5.42 16.44 -3.73
C TRP A 70 4.84 15.82 -4.99
N LYS A 71 5.19 16.41 -6.13
CA LYS A 71 4.99 15.83 -7.47
C LYS A 71 6.28 15.95 -8.27
N TYR A 72 6.54 14.97 -9.12
CA TYR A 72 7.70 14.93 -10.01
C TYR A 72 7.23 14.72 -11.45
N GLU A 73 7.83 15.44 -12.40
CA GLU A 73 7.52 15.35 -13.84
C GLU A 73 8.60 14.54 -14.58
N THR A 74 8.18 13.47 -15.24
CA THR A 74 8.93 12.61 -16.15
C THR A 74 8.59 12.99 -17.59
N ASP A 75 9.47 12.66 -18.54
CA ASP A 75 9.29 13.07 -19.96
C ASP A 75 8.32 12.14 -20.73
N GLY A 76 7.51 11.35 -20.02
CA GLY A 76 6.62 10.33 -20.55
C GLY A 76 5.71 9.75 -19.46
N SER A 77 4.63 9.07 -19.82
CA SER A 77 3.63 8.53 -18.87
C SER A 77 4.27 7.60 -17.84
N VAL A 78 3.84 7.68 -16.58
CA VAL A 78 4.30 6.77 -15.52
C VAL A 78 3.36 5.55 -15.50
N TYR A 79 3.85 4.39 -15.92
CA TYR A 79 3.04 3.16 -16.04
C TYR A 79 2.93 2.36 -14.75
N SER A 80 3.91 2.50 -13.86
CA SER A 80 3.97 1.69 -12.63
C SER A 80 4.69 2.45 -11.53
N VAL A 81 4.11 2.43 -10.34
CA VAL A 81 4.72 2.94 -9.10
C VAL A 81 4.69 1.88 -8.00
N SER A 82 5.64 1.95 -7.08
CA SER A 82 5.64 1.15 -5.86
C SER A 82 6.30 1.92 -4.72
N ILE A 83 5.87 1.67 -3.48
CA ILE A 83 6.35 2.36 -2.27
C ILE A 83 6.72 1.32 -1.21
N THR A 84 7.79 1.58 -0.44
CA THR A 84 8.16 0.73 0.70
C THR A 84 7.14 0.86 1.84
N PRO A 85 6.94 -0.16 2.68
CA PRO A 85 5.95 -0.12 3.77
C PRO A 85 6.10 1.03 4.76
N ASP A 86 7.32 1.54 4.96
CA ASP A 86 7.63 2.69 5.81
C ASP A 86 7.47 4.05 5.08
N GLY A 87 7.15 4.03 3.78
CA GLY A 87 7.03 5.21 2.94
C GLY A 87 8.36 5.86 2.57
N GLU A 88 9.51 5.30 2.95
CA GLU A 88 10.82 5.92 2.77
C GLU A 88 11.28 5.96 1.31
N TYR A 89 10.91 4.97 0.49
CA TYR A 89 11.34 4.87 -0.91
C TYR A 89 10.17 4.68 -1.86
N ILE A 90 10.22 5.42 -2.96
CA ILE A 90 9.25 5.36 -4.04
C ILE A 90 10.00 5.02 -5.33
N VAL A 91 9.55 4.00 -6.05
CA VAL A 91 10.05 3.66 -7.39
C VAL A 91 8.97 3.95 -8.43
N ALA A 92 9.38 4.45 -9.60
CA ALA A 92 8.52 4.65 -10.76
C ALA A 92 9.15 4.13 -12.05
N GLY A 93 8.33 3.54 -12.92
CA GLY A 93 8.68 3.17 -14.29
C GLY A 93 7.91 4.04 -15.28
N SER A 94 8.63 4.66 -16.22
CA SER A 94 8.05 5.64 -17.16
C SER A 94 8.26 5.26 -18.63
N GLY A 95 7.38 5.76 -19.48
CA GLY A 95 7.48 5.76 -20.94
C GLY A 95 8.50 6.74 -21.51
N ASP A 96 9.29 7.40 -20.66
CA ASP A 96 10.50 8.13 -21.06
C ASP A 96 11.78 7.27 -21.05
N ASP A 97 11.61 5.94 -20.99
CA ASP A 97 12.67 4.94 -20.91
C ASP A 97 13.48 4.98 -19.60
N HIS A 98 12.90 5.44 -18.48
CA HIS A 98 13.60 5.45 -17.20
C HIS A 98 12.88 4.72 -16.07
N VAL A 99 13.72 4.13 -15.21
CA VAL A 99 13.40 3.76 -13.83
C VAL A 99 13.85 4.89 -12.93
N TYR A 100 12.99 5.33 -12.01
CA TYR A 100 13.27 6.37 -11.03
C TYR A 100 13.20 5.81 -9.61
N LEU A 101 14.07 6.29 -8.72
CA LEU A 101 13.95 6.08 -7.27
C LEU A 101 14.00 7.43 -6.54
N PHE A 102 13.01 7.66 -5.67
CA PHE A 102 12.89 8.83 -4.81
C PHE A 102 12.95 8.42 -3.34
N ASN A 103 13.34 9.36 -2.47
CA ASN A 103 13.01 9.28 -1.05
C ASN A 103 11.63 9.90 -0.78
N ARG A 104 11.13 9.74 0.45
CA ARG A 104 9.85 10.31 0.90
C ARG A 104 9.75 11.82 0.75
N GLU A 105 10.87 12.53 0.85
CA GLU A 105 10.94 13.99 0.72
C GLU A 105 10.84 14.47 -0.74
N GLY A 106 10.86 13.55 -1.71
CA GLY A 106 10.74 13.84 -3.14
C GLY A 106 12.07 14.12 -3.83
N GLU A 107 13.19 13.84 -3.15
CA GLU A 107 14.52 13.92 -3.75
C GLU A 107 14.72 12.71 -4.67
N LEU A 108 15.10 12.99 -5.92
CA LEU A 108 15.52 11.97 -6.87
C LEU A 108 16.87 11.39 -6.42
N LEU A 109 16.86 10.15 -5.90
CA LEU A 109 18.07 9.46 -5.46
C LEU A 109 18.89 8.98 -6.65
N TRP A 110 18.22 8.41 -7.66
CA TRP A 110 18.81 8.06 -8.95
C TRP A 110 17.73 7.80 -9.99
N LYS A 111 18.15 7.85 -11.26
CA LYS A 111 17.38 7.30 -12.38
C LYS A 111 18.28 6.46 -13.28
N TYR A 112 17.70 5.47 -13.94
CA TYR A 112 18.40 4.58 -14.84
C TYR A 112 17.68 4.54 -16.19
N LYS A 113 18.41 4.75 -17.29
CA LYS A 113 17.87 4.74 -18.65
C LYS A 113 17.89 3.32 -19.24
N THR A 114 16.73 2.80 -19.60
CA THR A 114 16.52 1.61 -20.44
C THR A 114 16.50 1.99 -21.93
N ASP A 115 16.37 1.01 -22.81
CA ASP A 115 16.36 1.25 -24.27
C ASP A 115 14.94 1.39 -24.86
N ASP A 116 13.90 1.32 -24.01
CA ASP A 116 12.47 1.51 -24.32
C ASP A 116 11.67 1.70 -23.01
N TRP A 117 10.35 1.89 -23.10
CA TRP A 117 9.43 2.16 -21.99
C TRP A 117 9.58 1.18 -20.82
N VAL A 118 9.46 1.68 -19.58
CA VAL A 118 9.42 0.83 -18.38
C VAL A 118 7.96 0.60 -17.97
N TYR A 119 7.46 -0.62 -18.18
CA TYR A 119 6.05 -0.95 -17.93
C TYR A 119 5.73 -1.29 -16.49
N SER A 120 6.67 -1.89 -15.76
CA SER A 120 6.43 -2.39 -14.42
C SER A 120 7.68 -2.29 -13.55
N VAL A 121 7.49 -1.83 -12.32
CA VAL A 121 8.52 -1.76 -11.28
C VAL A 121 8.03 -2.39 -9.98
N SER A 122 8.94 -2.93 -9.18
CA SER A 122 8.65 -3.38 -7.82
C SER A 122 9.88 -3.21 -6.94
N ILE A 123 9.67 -2.93 -5.65
CA ILE A 123 10.72 -2.68 -4.66
C ILE A 123 10.54 -3.60 -3.45
N THR A 124 11.64 -4.10 -2.88
CA THR A 124 11.57 -4.90 -1.65
C THR A 124 11.18 -4.03 -0.45
N PRO A 125 10.52 -4.59 0.59
CA PRO A 125 10.08 -3.82 1.76
C PRO A 125 11.17 -3.04 2.49
N ASP A 126 12.41 -3.52 2.47
CA ASP A 126 13.57 -2.84 3.06
C ASP A 126 14.19 -1.77 2.13
N GLY A 127 13.67 -1.66 0.90
CA GLY A 127 14.15 -0.77 -0.16
C GLY A 127 15.48 -1.20 -0.77
N GLU A 128 16.01 -2.40 -0.47
CA GLU A 128 17.35 -2.83 -0.91
C GLU A 128 17.41 -3.20 -2.40
N TYR A 129 16.33 -3.75 -2.96
CA TYR A 129 16.29 -4.21 -4.34
C TYR A 129 15.10 -3.63 -5.11
N ILE A 130 15.37 -3.24 -6.36
CA ILE A 130 14.39 -2.73 -7.29
C ILE A 130 14.43 -3.59 -8.55
N VAL A 131 13.29 -4.15 -8.95
CA VAL A 131 13.14 -4.85 -10.24
C VAL A 131 12.35 -3.98 -11.21
N ALA A 132 12.73 -4.01 -12.48
CA ALA A 132 12.00 -3.33 -13.56
C ALA A 132 11.85 -4.24 -14.79
N GLY A 133 10.69 -4.15 -15.45
CA GLY A 133 10.41 -4.76 -16.75
C GLY A 133 10.21 -3.69 -17.82
N SER A 134 10.90 -3.81 -18.95
CA SER A 134 10.90 -2.82 -20.02
C SER A 134 10.44 -3.39 -21.37
N GLY A 135 10.02 -2.48 -22.25
CA GLY A 135 9.74 -2.72 -23.67
C GLY A 135 10.95 -3.17 -24.47
N ASP A 136 12.15 -2.92 -23.96
CA ASP A 136 13.42 -3.24 -24.61
C ASP A 136 13.80 -4.73 -24.55
N ASP A 137 12.81 -5.59 -24.28
CA ASP A 137 12.96 -7.03 -24.06
C ASP A 137 13.89 -7.37 -22.85
N HIS A 138 13.96 -6.56 -21.80
CA HIS A 138 14.74 -6.89 -20.60
C HIS A 138 14.00 -6.81 -19.26
N VAL A 139 14.44 -7.68 -18.35
CA VAL A 139 14.26 -7.55 -16.89
C VAL A 139 15.53 -6.99 -16.28
N TYR A 140 15.39 -6.01 -15.40
CA TYR A 140 16.49 -5.37 -14.68
C TYR A 140 16.37 -5.59 -13.18
N LEU A 141 17.50 -5.81 -12.49
CA LEU A 141 17.58 -5.75 -11.03
C LEU A 141 18.65 -4.75 -10.60
N PHE A 142 18.26 -3.83 -9.73
CA PHE A 142 19.13 -2.83 -9.12
C PHE A 142 19.23 -3.05 -7.61
N ASN A 143 20.31 -2.55 -7.02
CA ASN A 143 20.30 -2.25 -5.59
C ASN A 143 19.75 -0.83 -5.35
N ARG A 144 19.53 -0.50 -4.08
CA ARG A 144 19.01 0.81 -3.66
C ARG A 144 19.83 2.03 -4.06
N PHE A 145 21.11 1.85 -4.41
CA PHE A 145 22.01 2.92 -4.84
C PHE A 145 22.05 3.10 -6.36
N GLY A 146 21.14 2.46 -7.11
CA GLY A 146 21.06 2.56 -8.56
C GLY A 146 22.10 1.71 -9.30
N LYS A 147 22.82 0.84 -8.60
CA LYS A 147 23.75 -0.09 -9.25
C LYS A 147 22.96 -1.23 -9.89
N LEU A 148 23.06 -1.35 -11.21
CA LEU A 148 22.60 -2.52 -11.94
C LEU A 148 23.34 -3.77 -11.44
N LEU A 149 22.60 -4.71 -10.85
CA LEU A 149 23.13 -5.99 -10.37
C LEU A 149 23.19 -7.00 -11.51
N TRP A 150 22.13 -7.06 -12.31
CA TRP A 150 22.06 -7.82 -13.56
C TRP A 150 20.89 -7.34 -14.41
N LYS A 151 20.94 -7.69 -15.70
CA LYS A 151 19.79 -7.65 -16.59
C LYS A 151 19.67 -8.97 -17.36
N TYR A 152 18.47 -9.31 -17.79
CA TYR A 152 18.19 -10.54 -18.52
C TYR A 152 17.36 -10.23 -19.76
N GLU A 153 17.83 -10.64 -20.94
CA GLU A 153 17.13 -10.49 -22.22
C GLU A 153 16.03 -11.56 -22.35
N THR A 154 14.79 -11.12 -22.46
CA THR A 154 13.60 -11.94 -22.64
C THR A 154 13.26 -12.10 -24.12
N ASP A 155 12.38 -13.04 -24.43
CA ASP A 155 11.89 -13.28 -25.79
C ASP A 155 10.89 -12.18 -26.26
N GLY A 156 10.78 -11.04 -25.57
CA GLY A 156 9.81 -9.96 -25.81
C GLY A 156 9.65 -8.96 -24.65
N SER A 157 8.89 -7.89 -24.88
CA SER A 157 8.66 -6.82 -23.91
C SER A 157 8.14 -7.36 -22.57
N VAL A 158 8.65 -6.85 -21.47
CA VAL A 158 8.28 -7.27 -20.11
C VAL A 158 7.20 -6.33 -19.57
N TYR A 159 5.98 -6.82 -19.44
CA TYR A 159 4.83 -6.01 -19.01
C TYR A 159 4.61 -6.03 -17.50
N SER A 160 5.08 -7.06 -16.81
CA SER A 160 4.85 -7.20 -15.37
C SER A 160 6.03 -7.90 -14.70
N VAL A 161 6.46 -7.36 -13.56
CA VAL A 161 7.49 -7.95 -12.68
C VAL A 161 7.00 -7.99 -11.24
N SER A 162 7.47 -8.95 -10.47
CA SER A 162 7.27 -9.01 -9.03
C SER A 162 8.49 -9.64 -8.35
N ILE A 163 8.81 -9.18 -7.14
CA ILE A 163 9.97 -9.61 -6.34
C ILE A 163 9.51 -10.05 -4.95
N THR A 164 10.11 -11.12 -4.41
CA THR A 164 9.81 -11.56 -3.04
C THR A 164 10.34 -10.55 -2.01
N PRO A 165 9.74 -10.46 -0.81
CA PRO A 165 10.15 -9.50 0.22
C PRO A 165 11.62 -9.56 0.62
N ASP A 166 12.22 -10.75 0.58
CA ASP A 166 13.65 -10.97 0.86
C ASP A 166 14.58 -10.71 -0.34
N GLY A 167 14.00 -10.39 -1.50
CA GLY A 167 14.69 -10.20 -2.76
C GLY A 167 15.25 -11.49 -3.38
N GLU A 168 14.98 -12.67 -2.81
CA GLU A 168 15.58 -13.94 -3.26
C GLU A 168 15.05 -14.40 -4.62
N TYR A 169 13.81 -14.07 -4.96
CA TYR A 169 13.15 -14.53 -6.18
C TYR A 169 12.42 -13.40 -6.90
N ILE A 170 12.45 -13.49 -8.23
CA ILE A 170 11.81 -12.53 -9.13
C ILE A 170 11.02 -13.30 -10.19
N VAL A 171 9.79 -12.88 -10.44
CA VAL A 171 8.99 -13.33 -11.57
C VAL A 171 8.81 -12.19 -12.56
N ALA A 172 8.84 -12.51 -13.84
CA ALA A 172 8.55 -11.57 -14.91
C ALA A 172 7.61 -12.21 -15.95
N GLY A 173 6.72 -11.40 -16.50
CA GLY A 173 5.81 -11.79 -17.59
C GLY A 173 5.97 -10.85 -18.78
N GLY A 174 6.10 -11.41 -19.97
CA GLY A 174 6.29 -10.62 -21.18
C GLY A 174 6.03 -11.37 -22.49
N GLY A 175 6.10 -10.67 -23.62
CA GLY A 175 5.95 -11.28 -24.95
C GLY A 175 5.89 -10.30 -26.12
N LYS A 176 5.93 -10.85 -27.35
CA LYS A 176 6.12 -10.11 -28.62
C LYS A 176 4.86 -9.84 -29.44
N GLY A 177 3.70 -9.63 -28.85
CA GLY A 177 2.54 -9.41 -29.72
C GLY A 177 1.89 -10.68 -30.26
N SER A 178 2.60 -11.81 -30.21
CA SER A 178 2.40 -12.93 -31.14
C SER A 178 1.72 -14.13 -30.49
N LEU A 179 1.20 -15.06 -31.30
CA LEU A 179 0.58 -16.32 -30.82
C LEU A 179 1.55 -17.17 -29.97
N ILE A 180 2.85 -17.05 -30.22
CA ILE A 180 3.94 -17.74 -29.52
C ILE A 180 5.01 -16.73 -29.08
N GLY A 181 5.86 -17.10 -28.14
CA GLY A 181 6.94 -16.23 -27.64
C GLY A 181 6.53 -15.30 -26.49
N ASN A 182 5.40 -15.59 -25.83
CA ASN A 182 5.06 -14.98 -24.57
C ASN A 182 5.41 -15.95 -23.45
N ASN A 183 6.13 -15.49 -22.44
CA ASN A 183 6.68 -16.36 -21.42
C ASN A 183 6.55 -15.74 -20.04
N ILE A 184 6.48 -16.64 -19.07
CA ILE A 184 6.72 -16.35 -17.66
C ILE A 184 8.15 -16.77 -17.37
N TYR A 185 8.90 -15.91 -16.71
CA TYR A 185 10.29 -16.15 -16.31
C TYR A 185 10.39 -16.13 -14.80
N PHE A 186 11.11 -17.08 -14.23
CA PHE A 186 11.38 -17.14 -12.80
C PHE A 186 12.88 -17.15 -12.54
N PHE A 187 13.35 -16.22 -11.72
CA PHE A 187 14.75 -15.98 -11.43
C PHE A 187 15.03 -16.10 -9.94
N ASN A 188 16.29 -16.38 -9.61
CA ASN A 188 16.82 -16.04 -8.29
C ASN A 188 17.47 -14.65 -8.30
N LYS A 189 17.80 -14.14 -7.12
CA LYS A 189 18.46 -12.82 -6.93
C LYS A 189 19.76 -12.60 -7.69
N LYS A 190 20.44 -13.68 -8.12
CA LYS A 190 21.70 -13.61 -8.87
C LYS A 190 21.46 -13.48 -10.39
N GLY A 191 20.21 -13.38 -10.83
CA GLY A 191 19.85 -13.30 -12.25
C GLY A 191 19.90 -14.66 -12.95
N LYS A 192 20.00 -15.77 -12.20
CA LYS A 192 19.92 -17.10 -12.79
C LYS A 192 18.45 -17.41 -13.09
N LEU A 193 18.13 -17.63 -14.36
CA LEU A 193 16.85 -18.20 -14.76
C LEU A 193 16.70 -19.62 -14.17
N LEU A 194 15.70 -19.80 -13.33
CA LEU A 194 15.35 -21.07 -12.70
C LEU A 194 14.47 -21.90 -13.63
N TRP A 195 13.48 -21.27 -14.25
CA TRP A 195 12.68 -21.84 -15.33
C TRP A 195 12.03 -20.72 -16.15
N LYS A 196 11.61 -21.06 -17.37
CA LYS A 196 10.67 -20.28 -18.18
C LYS A 196 9.59 -21.20 -18.72
N ASP A 197 8.37 -20.71 -18.81
CA ASP A 197 7.25 -21.44 -19.41
C ASP A 197 6.53 -20.55 -20.42
N GLY A 198 6.23 -21.14 -21.58
CA GLY A 198 5.60 -20.43 -22.69
C GLY A 198 4.08 -20.46 -22.54
N ILE A 199 3.47 -19.29 -22.50
CA ILE A 199 2.02 -19.15 -22.50
C ILE A 199 1.52 -18.56 -23.82
N TYR A 200 0.30 -18.90 -24.20
CA TYR A 200 -0.35 -18.29 -25.37
C TYR A 200 -0.86 -16.90 -24.97
N GLY A 201 -0.62 -15.87 -25.79
CA GLY A 201 -1.01 -14.48 -25.51
C GLY A 201 -0.09 -13.74 -24.53
N TRP A 202 -0.21 -12.41 -24.47
CA TRP A 202 0.65 -11.54 -23.64
C TRP A 202 0.46 -11.85 -22.16
N VAL A 203 1.57 -11.92 -21.42
CA VAL A 203 1.54 -12.00 -19.96
C VAL A 203 1.43 -10.59 -19.41
N LYS A 204 0.23 -10.16 -19.00
CA LYS A 204 0.00 -8.77 -18.58
C LYS A 204 0.18 -8.53 -17.09
N SER A 205 0.04 -9.57 -16.28
CA SER A 205 0.22 -9.50 -14.84
C SER A 205 0.80 -10.80 -14.33
N VAL A 206 1.77 -10.69 -13.43
CA VAL A 206 2.31 -11.80 -12.64
C VAL A 206 2.29 -11.44 -11.16
N SER A 207 2.15 -12.44 -10.29
CA SER A 207 2.30 -12.28 -8.85
C SER A 207 2.93 -13.53 -8.24
N ILE A 208 3.64 -13.36 -7.12
CA ILE A 208 4.41 -14.40 -6.44
C ILE A 208 4.19 -14.36 -4.94
N THR A 209 4.11 -15.52 -4.29
CA THR A 209 4.02 -15.60 -2.82
C THR A 209 5.34 -15.17 -2.17
N PRO A 210 5.33 -14.62 -0.94
CA PRO A 210 6.54 -14.14 -0.27
C PRO A 210 7.70 -15.14 -0.14
N ASP A 211 7.40 -16.43 -0.06
CA ASP A 211 8.38 -17.52 0.00
C ASP A 211 8.86 -18.02 -1.39
N GLY A 212 8.26 -17.48 -2.45
CA GLY A 212 8.46 -17.86 -3.83
C GLY A 212 7.90 -19.25 -4.18
N GLU A 213 7.06 -19.84 -3.34
CA GLU A 213 6.53 -21.20 -3.57
C GLU A 213 5.48 -21.26 -4.68
N TYR A 214 4.70 -20.18 -4.88
CA TYR A 214 3.64 -20.13 -5.89
C TYR A 214 3.68 -18.87 -6.73
N ILE A 215 3.33 -19.02 -8.00
CA ILE A 215 3.30 -17.96 -9.01
C ILE A 215 1.97 -18.02 -9.75
N VAL A 216 1.30 -16.87 -9.89
CA VAL A 216 0.12 -16.70 -10.73
C VAL A 216 0.45 -15.76 -11.90
N ALA A 217 -0.11 -16.04 -13.06
CA ALA A 217 0.00 -15.19 -14.24
C ALA A 217 -1.33 -15.08 -15.00
N GLY A 218 -1.61 -13.88 -15.51
CA GLY A 218 -2.71 -13.61 -16.44
C GLY A 218 -2.21 -13.54 -17.88
N GLY A 219 -2.78 -14.35 -18.77
CA GLY A 219 -2.51 -14.33 -20.20
C GLY A 219 -3.74 -13.91 -21.02
N GLY A 220 -3.53 -13.32 -22.20
CA GLY A 220 -4.64 -13.07 -23.12
C GLY A 220 -4.29 -12.40 -24.45
N LYS A 221 -4.10 -11.08 -24.45
CA LYS A 221 -3.99 -10.24 -25.65
C LYS A 221 -3.07 -10.86 -26.71
N GLY A 222 -3.54 -10.90 -27.95
CA GLY A 222 -2.81 -11.50 -29.08
C GLY A 222 -3.13 -12.98 -29.34
N SER A 223 -4.01 -13.63 -28.57
CA SER A 223 -4.46 -15.01 -28.85
C SER A 223 -5.82 -15.36 -28.22
N LEU A 224 -6.79 -15.85 -29.02
CA LEU A 224 -8.07 -16.41 -28.52
C LEU A 224 -7.91 -17.68 -27.68
N ILE A 225 -6.73 -18.31 -27.70
CA ILE A 225 -6.39 -19.50 -26.91
C ILE A 225 -5.61 -19.10 -25.64
N GLY A 226 -5.13 -17.86 -25.60
CA GLY A 226 -4.23 -17.33 -24.57
C GLY A 226 -4.90 -16.83 -23.31
N ASN A 227 -6.19 -16.51 -23.38
CA ASN A 227 -7.06 -16.00 -22.32
C ASN A 227 -7.18 -16.99 -21.16
N ASN A 228 -6.15 -17.06 -20.30
CA ASN A 228 -6.15 -17.96 -19.16
C ASN A 228 -5.46 -17.33 -17.96
N ILE A 229 -5.91 -17.77 -16.79
CA ILE A 229 -5.19 -17.65 -15.53
C ILE A 229 -4.32 -18.90 -15.39
N TYR A 230 -3.05 -18.73 -15.08
CA TYR A 230 -2.09 -19.82 -14.90
C TYR A 230 -1.56 -19.82 -13.49
N PHE A 231 -1.46 -21.00 -12.88
CA PHE A 231 -0.93 -21.17 -11.53
C PHE A 231 0.18 -22.21 -11.50
N PHE A 232 1.35 -21.81 -10.99
CA PHE A 232 2.56 -22.61 -10.97
C PHE A 232 3.09 -22.76 -9.55
N ASN A 233 3.85 -23.83 -9.33
CA ASN A 233 4.77 -23.88 -8.20
C ASN A 233 6.17 -23.36 -8.57
N LYS A 234 7.00 -23.17 -7.55
CA LYS A 234 8.40 -22.74 -7.64
C LYS A 234 9.29 -23.53 -8.60
N LYS A 235 8.94 -24.79 -8.86
CA LYS A 235 9.69 -25.67 -9.78
C LYS A 235 9.27 -25.51 -11.25
N GLY A 236 8.33 -24.62 -11.54
CA GLY A 236 7.79 -24.38 -12.87
C GLY A 236 6.75 -25.42 -13.29
N LYS A 237 6.22 -26.22 -12.36
CA LYS A 237 5.12 -27.12 -12.68
C LYS A 237 3.82 -26.30 -12.72
N LEU A 238 3.15 -26.31 -13.87
CA LEU A 238 1.77 -25.84 -13.98
C LEU A 238 0.87 -26.73 -13.11
N LEU A 239 0.26 -26.13 -12.09
CA LEU A 239 -0.66 -26.80 -11.17
C LEU A 239 -2.05 -26.85 -11.78
N TRP A 240 -2.54 -25.72 -12.28
CA TRP A 240 -3.78 -25.62 -13.05
C TRP A 240 -3.75 -24.38 -13.94
N LYS A 241 -4.70 -24.34 -14.89
CA LYS A 241 -5.04 -23.14 -15.64
C LYS A 241 -6.56 -23.04 -15.80
N TYR A 242 -7.07 -21.83 -15.90
CA TYR A 242 -8.50 -21.56 -16.10
C TYR A 242 -8.68 -20.65 -17.32
N LYS A 243 -9.55 -21.05 -18.26
CA LYS A 243 -9.82 -20.27 -19.47
C LYS A 243 -10.90 -19.23 -19.21
N THR A 244 -10.59 -17.96 -19.48
CA THR A 244 -11.51 -16.83 -19.48
C THR A 244 -12.02 -16.55 -20.90
N ASP A 245 -13.08 -15.75 -21.04
CA ASP A 245 -13.65 -15.42 -22.34
C ASP A 245 -12.85 -14.32 -23.05
N ASP A 246 -12.15 -13.48 -22.28
CA ASP A 246 -11.20 -12.48 -22.77
C ASP A 246 -9.94 -12.40 -21.87
N SER A 247 -9.10 -11.42 -22.13
CA SER A 247 -7.75 -11.31 -21.61
C SER A 247 -7.72 -11.05 -20.11
N VAL A 248 -6.91 -11.82 -19.39
CA VAL A 248 -6.66 -11.59 -17.97
C VAL A 248 -5.62 -10.48 -17.81
N ILE A 249 -6.03 -9.33 -17.25
CA ILE A 249 -5.20 -8.13 -17.19
C ILE A 249 -4.51 -7.97 -15.85
N SER A 250 -5.14 -8.43 -14.76
CA SER A 250 -4.61 -8.31 -13.41
C SER A 250 -4.82 -9.61 -12.64
N VAL A 251 -3.80 -10.05 -11.91
CA VAL A 251 -3.87 -11.19 -10.99
C VAL A 251 -3.25 -10.83 -9.65
N SER A 252 -3.78 -11.38 -8.56
CA SER A 252 -3.17 -11.31 -7.23
C SER A 252 -3.36 -12.61 -6.47
N ILE A 253 -2.48 -12.88 -5.50
CA ILE A 253 -2.45 -14.11 -4.72
C ILE A 253 -2.19 -13.78 -3.24
N THR A 254 -2.86 -14.49 -2.33
CA THR A 254 -2.60 -14.34 -0.90
C THR A 254 -1.21 -14.86 -0.52
N PRO A 255 -0.57 -14.35 0.56
CA PRO A 255 0.77 -14.76 0.95
C PRO A 255 0.97 -16.26 1.21
N ASP A 256 -0.08 -16.95 1.66
CA ASP A 256 -0.10 -18.40 1.88
C ASP A 256 -0.40 -19.21 0.60
N GLY A 257 -0.74 -18.54 -0.49
CA GLY A 257 -1.12 -19.13 -1.77
C GLY A 257 -2.50 -19.79 -1.77
N GLU A 258 -3.34 -19.57 -0.75
CA GLU A 258 -4.66 -20.19 -0.62
C GLU A 258 -5.69 -19.61 -1.60
N TYR A 259 -5.61 -18.31 -1.89
CA TYR A 259 -6.59 -17.62 -2.75
C TYR A 259 -5.92 -16.87 -3.90
N ILE A 260 -6.52 -17.00 -5.08
CA ILE A 260 -6.10 -16.33 -6.30
C ILE A 260 -7.26 -15.50 -6.83
N VAL A 261 -7.04 -14.20 -7.03
CA VAL A 261 -8.01 -13.30 -7.68
C VAL A 261 -7.51 -12.89 -9.07
N ALA A 262 -8.44 -12.76 -10.01
CA ALA A 262 -8.16 -12.26 -11.35
C ALA A 262 -9.21 -11.26 -11.84
N GLY A 263 -8.75 -10.23 -12.54
CA GLY A 263 -9.56 -9.27 -13.30
C GLY A 263 -9.32 -9.44 -14.80
N SER A 264 -10.41 -9.45 -15.57
CA SER A 264 -10.40 -9.80 -16.99
C SER A 264 -11.21 -8.82 -17.84
N GLU A 265 -10.85 -8.73 -19.13
CA GLU A 265 -11.57 -7.96 -20.15
C GLU A 265 -12.86 -8.66 -20.64
N ASP A 266 -13.24 -9.78 -20.03
CA ASP A 266 -14.58 -10.37 -20.21
C ASP A 266 -15.60 -9.85 -19.20
N ASP A 267 -15.31 -8.70 -18.59
CA ASP A 267 -16.14 -8.02 -17.59
C ASP A 267 -16.30 -8.84 -16.29
N HIS A 268 -15.33 -9.69 -15.92
CA HIS A 268 -15.44 -10.49 -14.71
C HIS A 268 -14.26 -10.33 -13.75
N VAL A 269 -14.61 -10.35 -12.46
CA VAL A 269 -13.72 -10.66 -11.35
C VAL A 269 -13.87 -12.15 -11.02
N TYR A 270 -12.76 -12.86 -10.82
CA TYR A 270 -12.76 -14.27 -10.46
C TYR A 270 -12.01 -14.49 -9.14
N LEU A 271 -12.51 -15.42 -8.30
CA LEU A 271 -11.78 -15.94 -7.14
C LEU A 271 -11.66 -17.46 -7.21
N PHE A 272 -10.45 -17.96 -6.98
CA PHE A 272 -10.14 -19.39 -6.90
C PHE A 272 -9.49 -19.73 -5.57
N ASN A 273 -9.63 -20.99 -5.16
CA ASN A 273 -8.70 -21.58 -4.20
C ASN A 273 -7.43 -22.09 -4.88
N ARG A 274 -6.44 -22.47 -4.08
CA ARG A 274 -5.16 -23.03 -4.54
C ARG A 274 -5.31 -24.26 -5.41
N GLU A 275 -6.32 -25.07 -5.19
CA GLU A 275 -6.59 -26.30 -5.95
C GLU A 275 -7.14 -26.02 -7.36
N GLY A 276 -7.51 -24.77 -7.65
CA GLY A 276 -8.02 -24.32 -8.94
C GLY A 276 -9.53 -24.40 -9.06
N GLU A 277 -10.24 -24.58 -7.94
CA GLU A 277 -11.69 -24.51 -7.90
C GLU A 277 -12.13 -23.05 -7.97
N LEU A 278 -13.01 -22.74 -8.92
CA LEU A 278 -13.66 -21.44 -9.00
C LEU A 278 -14.63 -21.30 -7.83
N LEU A 279 -14.30 -20.45 -6.86
CA LEU A 279 -15.16 -20.19 -5.70
C LEU A 279 -16.35 -19.32 -6.10
N TRP A 280 -16.08 -18.25 -6.84
CA TRP A 280 -17.09 -17.40 -7.45
C TRP A 280 -16.51 -16.57 -8.59
N LYS A 281 -17.40 -16.01 -9.41
CA LYS A 281 -17.08 -14.92 -10.32
C LYS A 281 -18.19 -13.86 -10.27
N TYR A 282 -17.82 -12.61 -10.46
CA TYR A 282 -18.75 -11.47 -10.47
C TYR A 282 -18.64 -10.74 -11.80
N LYS A 283 -19.79 -10.42 -12.42
CA LYS A 283 -19.83 -9.69 -13.69
C LYS A 283 -20.00 -8.19 -13.46
N THR A 284 -19.04 -7.40 -13.92
CA THR A 284 -19.06 -5.93 -14.02
C THR A 284 -19.71 -5.49 -15.34
N ASP A 285 -19.85 -4.17 -15.55
CA ASP A 285 -20.49 -3.64 -16.76
C ASP A 285 -19.48 -3.28 -17.88
N ASP A 286 -18.18 -3.44 -17.61
CA ASP A 286 -17.06 -3.27 -18.55
C ASP A 286 -15.80 -3.99 -17.99
N TYR A 287 -14.66 -3.84 -18.66
CA TYR A 287 -13.39 -4.50 -18.37
C TYR A 287 -12.89 -4.28 -16.94
N VAL A 288 -12.50 -5.37 -16.27
CA VAL A 288 -11.81 -5.31 -14.97
C VAL A 288 -10.31 -5.16 -15.20
N LYS A 289 -9.76 -3.99 -14.89
CA LYS A 289 -8.35 -3.66 -15.16
C LYS A 289 -7.40 -3.97 -14.02
N SER A 290 -7.88 -3.93 -12.78
CA SER A 290 -7.05 -4.12 -11.60
C SER A 290 -7.84 -4.84 -10.51
N VAL A 291 -7.17 -5.77 -9.84
CA VAL A 291 -7.69 -6.47 -8.66
C VAL A 291 -6.63 -6.51 -7.57
N SER A 292 -7.06 -6.43 -6.31
CA SER A 292 -6.21 -6.66 -5.15
C SER A 292 -6.97 -7.43 -4.07
N ILE A 293 -6.26 -8.19 -3.25
CA ILE A 293 -6.81 -9.06 -2.21
C ILE A 293 -6.03 -8.86 -0.90
N THR A 294 -6.72 -8.83 0.23
CA THR A 294 -6.05 -8.74 1.54
C THR A 294 -5.30 -10.03 1.86
N PRO A 295 -4.23 -9.99 2.69
CA PRO A 295 -3.43 -11.17 3.02
C PRO A 295 -4.20 -12.35 3.62
N ASP A 296 -5.29 -12.09 4.34
CA ASP A 296 -6.18 -13.10 4.91
C ASP A 296 -7.25 -13.61 3.92
N GLY A 297 -7.32 -13.02 2.72
CA GLY A 297 -8.29 -13.32 1.70
C GLY A 297 -9.71 -12.83 2.00
N GLU A 298 -9.91 -12.05 3.06
CA GLU A 298 -11.24 -11.61 3.49
C GLU A 298 -11.85 -10.57 2.53
N TYR A 299 -11.04 -9.67 1.99
CA TYR A 299 -11.49 -8.58 1.11
C TYR A 299 -10.82 -8.61 -0.25
N ILE A 300 -11.64 -8.42 -1.29
CA ILE A 300 -11.21 -8.30 -2.68
C ILE A 300 -11.68 -6.96 -3.22
N VAL A 301 -10.77 -6.13 -3.72
CA VAL A 301 -11.10 -4.89 -4.43
C VAL A 301 -10.86 -5.05 -5.93
N ALA A 302 -11.72 -4.47 -6.75
CA ALA A 302 -11.59 -4.46 -8.21
C ALA A 302 -11.87 -3.06 -8.78
N GLY A 303 -11.07 -2.64 -9.76
CA GLY A 303 -11.27 -1.44 -10.56
C GLY A 303 -11.70 -1.78 -11.97
N SER A 304 -12.80 -1.19 -12.44
CA SER A 304 -13.41 -1.47 -13.73
C SER A 304 -13.49 -0.23 -14.63
N TRP A 305 -13.50 -0.47 -15.93
CA TRP A 305 -13.71 0.57 -16.94
C TRP A 305 -15.15 1.10 -16.99
N ASP A 306 -16.09 0.43 -16.34
CA ASP A 306 -17.46 0.91 -16.10
C ASP A 306 -17.53 2.05 -15.06
N LYS A 307 -16.36 2.58 -14.69
CA LYS A 307 -16.14 3.66 -13.75
C LYS A 307 -16.36 3.30 -12.29
N HIS A 308 -16.47 2.02 -11.95
CA HIS A 308 -16.67 1.61 -10.57
C HIS A 308 -15.43 1.00 -9.93
N VAL A 309 -15.30 1.28 -8.63
CA VAL A 309 -14.53 0.46 -7.69
C VAL A 309 -15.52 -0.49 -7.02
N TYR A 310 -15.18 -1.77 -6.95
CA TYR A 310 -15.97 -2.81 -6.29
C TYR A 310 -15.20 -3.40 -5.12
N LEU A 311 -15.91 -3.73 -4.04
CA LEU A 311 -15.39 -4.48 -2.90
C LEU A 311 -16.27 -5.71 -2.64
N PHE A 312 -15.63 -6.86 -2.52
CA PHE A 312 -16.26 -8.13 -2.19
C PHE A 312 -15.66 -8.72 -0.92
N ASN A 313 -16.45 -9.52 -0.23
CA ASN A 313 -15.90 -10.48 0.74
C ASN A 313 -15.43 -11.76 0.03
N ARG A 314 -14.74 -12.62 0.77
CA ARG A 314 -14.28 -13.94 0.29
C ARG A 314 -15.39 -14.83 -0.27
N GLU A 315 -16.62 -14.73 0.23
CA GLU A 315 -17.76 -15.51 -0.27
C GLU A 315 -18.38 -14.95 -1.56
N GLY A 316 -17.85 -13.84 -2.11
CA GLY A 316 -18.30 -13.23 -3.35
C GLY A 316 -19.51 -12.31 -3.20
N LYS A 317 -19.85 -11.94 -1.96
CA LYS A 317 -20.87 -10.92 -1.69
C LYS A 317 -20.28 -9.55 -2.03
N LEU A 318 -20.96 -8.81 -2.91
CA LEU A 318 -20.68 -7.39 -3.10
C LEU A 318 -21.00 -6.63 -1.81
N LEU A 319 -19.96 -6.09 -1.19
CA LEU A 319 -20.05 -5.36 0.07
C LEU A 319 -20.24 -3.87 -0.17
N TRP A 320 -19.52 -3.32 -1.14
CA TRP A 320 -19.50 -1.91 -1.45
C TRP A 320 -19.11 -1.69 -2.92
N LYS A 321 -19.61 -0.59 -3.49
CA LYS A 321 -19.14 -0.08 -4.77
C LYS A 321 -19.21 1.44 -4.81
N TYR A 322 -18.35 2.05 -5.61
CA TYR A 322 -18.29 3.50 -5.77
C TYR A 322 -18.13 3.88 -7.23
N GLU A 323 -18.95 4.82 -7.71
CA GLU A 323 -18.88 5.37 -9.06
C GLU A 323 -17.92 6.56 -9.08
N THR A 324 -16.85 6.43 -9.86
CA THR A 324 -15.85 7.47 -10.13
C THR A 324 -16.22 8.26 -11.39
N ASP A 325 -15.51 9.36 -11.67
CA ASP A 325 -15.82 10.23 -12.81
C ASP A 325 -15.41 9.60 -14.16
N GLY A 326 -14.47 8.65 -14.13
CA GLY A 326 -13.89 8.00 -15.31
C GLY A 326 -13.57 6.53 -15.06
N SER A 327 -12.98 5.85 -16.04
CA SER A 327 -12.60 4.45 -15.91
C SER A 327 -11.54 4.25 -14.82
N VAL A 328 -11.62 3.16 -14.06
CA VAL A 328 -10.66 2.82 -13.00
C VAL A 328 -9.60 1.86 -13.57
N TYR A 329 -8.32 2.26 -13.51
CA TYR A 329 -7.20 1.53 -14.08
C TYR A 329 -6.40 0.75 -13.02
N SER A 330 -6.33 1.28 -11.79
CA SER A 330 -5.54 0.70 -10.71
C SER A 330 -6.26 0.80 -9.38
N VAL A 331 -6.22 -0.27 -8.58
CA VAL A 331 -6.72 -0.27 -7.20
C VAL A 331 -5.71 -0.91 -6.25
N SER A 332 -5.69 -0.46 -5.01
CA SER A 332 -4.94 -1.12 -3.93
C SER A 332 -5.71 -1.03 -2.61
N ILE A 333 -5.59 -2.05 -1.77
CA ILE A 333 -6.21 -2.15 -0.45
C ILE A 333 -5.13 -2.41 0.60
N THR A 334 -5.28 -1.85 1.81
CA THR A 334 -4.34 -2.11 2.92
C THR A 334 -4.52 -3.53 3.46
N PRO A 335 -3.48 -4.14 4.07
CA PRO A 335 -3.54 -5.50 4.59
C PRO A 335 -4.66 -5.78 5.60
N ASP A 336 -5.07 -4.77 6.35
CA ASP A 336 -6.15 -4.84 7.33
C ASP A 336 -7.54 -4.56 6.74
N GLY A 337 -7.62 -4.20 5.44
CA GLY A 337 -8.87 -3.80 4.81
C GLY A 337 -9.43 -2.50 5.37
N GLU A 338 -8.62 -1.62 5.96
CA GLU A 338 -9.10 -0.34 6.50
C GLU A 338 -9.16 0.76 5.41
N TYR A 339 -8.31 0.69 4.38
CA TYR A 339 -8.18 1.71 3.34
C TYR A 339 -8.11 1.16 1.93
N ILE A 340 -8.68 1.90 0.98
CA ILE A 340 -8.60 1.60 -0.47
C ILE A 340 -8.12 2.86 -1.20
N VAL A 341 -7.23 2.70 -2.16
CA VAL A 341 -6.90 3.73 -3.16
C VAL A 341 -7.30 3.25 -4.54
N ALA A 342 -7.84 4.15 -5.37
CA ALA A 342 -8.12 3.90 -6.77
C ALA A 342 -7.54 5.01 -7.65
N GLY A 343 -6.97 4.62 -8.79
CA GLY A 343 -6.50 5.49 -9.85
C GLY A 343 -7.34 5.30 -11.11
N GLY A 344 -7.86 6.40 -11.65
CA GLY A 344 -8.67 6.43 -12.85
C GLY A 344 -8.43 7.70 -13.65
N GLY A 345 -9.49 8.48 -13.90
CA GLY A 345 -9.30 9.88 -14.35
C GLY A 345 -8.66 10.77 -13.28
N ASP A 346 -8.85 10.39 -12.01
CA ASP A 346 -8.40 11.09 -10.80
C ASP A 346 -7.89 10.06 -9.78
N ILE A 347 -7.36 10.54 -8.65
CA ILE A 347 -6.97 9.70 -7.51
C ILE A 347 -8.06 9.76 -6.46
N TYR A 348 -8.52 8.60 -6.00
CA TYR A 348 -9.55 8.46 -4.97
C TYR A 348 -9.00 7.68 -3.78
N PHE A 349 -9.23 8.19 -2.58
CA PHE A 349 -8.85 7.51 -1.34
C PHE A 349 -10.06 7.29 -0.45
N PHE A 350 -10.25 6.04 -0.04
CA PHE A 350 -11.39 5.58 0.75
C PHE A 350 -10.92 5.00 2.07
N VAL A 351 -11.78 5.14 3.09
CA VAL A 351 -11.58 4.60 4.43
C VAL A 351 -12.83 3.86 4.88
N SER A 352 -12.65 2.74 5.59
CA SER A 352 -13.79 2.00 6.14
C SER A 352 -14.52 2.83 7.22
N VAL A 353 -15.84 2.68 7.30
CA VAL A 353 -16.63 3.36 8.34
C VAL A 353 -16.21 2.91 9.75
N GLN A 354 -15.85 1.63 9.91
CA GLN A 354 -15.36 1.09 11.19
C GLN A 354 -14.06 1.77 11.63
N THR A 355 -13.17 2.06 10.67
CA THR A 355 -11.94 2.79 10.93
C THR A 355 -12.22 4.21 11.38
N ILE A 356 -13.18 4.91 10.77
CA ILE A 356 -13.58 6.25 11.22
C ILE A 356 -14.06 6.23 12.67
N GLU A 357 -14.92 5.26 13.03
CA GLU A 357 -15.42 5.11 14.40
C GLU A 357 -14.27 4.88 15.41
N LYS A 358 -13.33 4.00 15.08
CA LYS A 358 -12.13 3.72 15.89
C LYS A 358 -11.27 4.98 16.07
N ILE A 359 -11.02 5.73 15.00
CA ILE A 359 -10.25 6.98 15.09
C ILE A 359 -10.99 8.01 15.95
N LEU A 360 -12.32 8.11 15.82
CA LEU A 360 -13.14 9.02 16.61
C LEU A 360 -13.00 8.72 18.12
N ASP A 361 -13.03 7.45 18.50
CA ASP A 361 -12.84 7.03 19.89
C ASP A 361 -11.40 7.23 20.40
N ASP A 362 -10.40 6.99 19.56
CA ASP A 362 -9.00 7.30 19.87
C ASP A 362 -8.80 8.79 20.16
N VAL A 363 -9.39 9.68 19.35
CA VAL A 363 -9.29 11.13 19.53
C VAL A 363 -9.98 11.57 20.82
N LYS A 364 -11.16 11.02 21.14
CA LYS A 364 -11.82 11.26 22.44
C LYS A 364 -10.91 10.89 23.60
N LEU A 365 -10.25 9.73 23.51
CA LEU A 365 -9.35 9.27 24.56
C LEU A 365 -8.14 10.20 24.71
N ILE A 366 -7.48 10.59 23.61
CA ILE A 366 -6.34 11.53 23.61
C ILE A 366 -6.75 12.84 24.29
N ILE A 367 -7.81 13.49 23.81
CA ILE A 367 -8.32 14.76 24.34
C ILE A 367 -8.63 14.63 25.84
N SER A 368 -9.27 13.53 26.27
CA SER A 368 -9.60 13.31 27.68
C SER A 368 -8.36 13.24 28.60
N GLN A 369 -7.23 12.73 28.09
CA GLN A 369 -5.99 12.58 28.83
C GLN A 369 -5.22 13.91 28.95
N ILE A 370 -5.21 14.70 27.88
CA ILE A 370 -4.37 15.92 27.80
C ILE A 370 -5.09 17.19 28.27
N LYS A 371 -6.43 17.24 28.21
CA LYS A 371 -7.21 18.45 28.55
C LYS A 371 -7.06 18.95 29.98
N THR A 372 -6.54 18.11 30.88
CA THR A 372 -6.24 18.49 32.27
C THR A 372 -4.98 19.34 32.38
N LYS A 373 -4.11 19.31 31.37
CA LYS A 373 -2.80 19.98 31.35
C LYS A 373 -2.67 21.01 30.24
N TYR A 374 -3.46 20.89 29.17
CA TYR A 374 -3.31 21.69 27.95
C TYR A 374 -4.66 22.24 27.47
N ASN A 375 -4.61 23.36 26.74
CA ASN A 375 -5.80 23.97 26.14
C ASN A 375 -6.11 23.29 24.80
N VAL A 376 -7.13 22.42 24.80
CA VAL A 376 -7.55 21.64 23.63
C VAL A 376 -8.96 21.98 23.18
N LYS A 377 -9.45 23.19 23.52
CA LYS A 377 -10.84 23.59 23.26
C LYS A 377 -11.20 23.53 21.77
N GLU A 378 -10.28 23.95 20.90
CA GLU A 378 -10.51 23.88 19.45
C GLU A 378 -10.62 22.43 18.96
N ALA A 379 -9.75 21.54 19.44
CA ALA A 379 -9.84 20.12 19.14
C ALA A 379 -11.14 19.50 19.67
N GLU A 380 -11.60 19.87 20.86
CA GLU A 380 -12.89 19.45 21.43
C GLU A 380 -14.08 19.92 20.58
N ASP A 381 -14.08 21.18 20.15
CA ASP A 381 -15.15 21.77 19.34
C ASP A 381 -15.22 21.10 17.95
N ILE A 382 -14.08 20.77 17.34
CA ILE A 382 -14.04 20.04 16.07
C ILE A 382 -14.44 18.58 16.25
N LEU A 383 -13.99 17.92 17.33
CA LEU A 383 -14.40 16.55 17.64
C LEU A 383 -15.92 16.46 17.82
N HIS A 384 -16.54 17.43 18.50
CA HIS A 384 -18.00 17.48 18.63
C HIS A 384 -18.69 17.60 17.25
N GLN A 385 -18.15 18.42 16.34
CA GLN A 385 -18.67 18.50 14.98
C GLN A 385 -18.51 17.18 14.22
N ALA A 386 -17.41 16.46 14.44
CA ALA A 386 -17.17 15.14 13.86
C ALA A 386 -18.19 14.12 14.36
N GLU A 387 -18.45 14.07 15.67
CA GLU A 387 -19.48 13.20 16.27
C GLU A 387 -20.87 13.50 15.72
N GLU A 388 -21.22 14.78 15.58
CA GLU A 388 -22.52 15.17 15.02
C GLU A 388 -22.62 14.83 13.52
N ALA A 389 -21.53 14.93 12.76
CA ALA A 389 -21.50 14.47 11.37
C ALA A 389 -21.69 12.94 11.30
N PHE A 390 -20.96 12.19 12.14
CA PHE A 390 -21.06 10.74 12.24
C PHE A 390 -22.48 10.26 12.58
N LYS A 391 -23.11 10.86 13.60
CA LYS A 391 -24.50 10.56 14.00
C LYS A 391 -25.52 10.85 12.89
N ARG A 392 -25.22 11.80 12.00
CA ARG A 392 -26.06 12.14 10.84
C ARG A 392 -25.79 11.28 9.60
N GLY A 393 -24.81 10.37 9.66
CA GLY A 393 -24.41 9.52 8.53
C GLY A 393 -23.52 10.24 7.50
N ASP A 394 -23.01 11.44 7.80
CA ASP A 394 -22.06 12.15 6.95
C ASP A 394 -20.63 11.70 7.30
N TYR A 395 -20.30 10.46 6.93
CA TYR A 395 -19.07 9.79 7.34
C TYR A 395 -17.82 10.40 6.70
N SER A 396 -17.92 10.93 5.48
CA SER A 396 -16.81 11.64 4.83
C SER A 396 -16.40 12.86 5.65
N LYS A 397 -17.37 13.71 6.00
CA LYS A 397 -17.13 14.87 6.88
C LYS A 397 -16.72 14.47 8.29
N ALA A 398 -17.28 13.39 8.82
CA ALA A 398 -16.88 12.86 10.12
C ALA A 398 -15.40 12.44 10.11
N GLY A 399 -14.95 11.71 9.08
CA GLY A 399 -13.55 11.33 8.89
C GLY A 399 -12.62 12.55 8.82
N GLU A 400 -12.93 13.52 7.95
CA GLU A 400 -12.15 14.76 7.81
C GLU A 400 -12.02 15.51 9.15
N LEU A 401 -13.14 15.76 9.84
CA LEU A 401 -13.15 16.48 11.11
C LEU A 401 -12.46 15.69 12.22
N THR A 402 -12.63 14.37 12.25
CA THR A 402 -11.97 13.51 13.25
C THR A 402 -10.46 13.58 13.11
N LEU A 403 -9.95 13.49 11.88
CA LEU A 403 -8.54 13.57 11.58
C LEU A 403 -7.96 14.95 11.93
N LYS A 404 -8.71 16.03 11.65
CA LYS A 404 -8.34 17.38 12.06
C LYS A 404 -8.35 17.58 13.58
N ALA A 405 -9.34 17.03 14.27
CA ALA A 405 -9.38 17.05 15.73
C ALA A 405 -8.19 16.28 16.32
N LYS A 406 -7.82 15.15 15.72
CA LYS A 406 -6.62 14.37 16.12
C LYS A 406 -5.36 15.19 15.97
N SER A 407 -5.15 15.84 14.82
CA SER A 407 -3.95 16.64 14.57
C SER A 407 -3.81 17.78 15.58
N LEU A 408 -4.90 18.49 15.88
CA LEU A 408 -4.91 19.57 16.87
C LEU A 408 -4.77 19.07 18.31
N ALA A 409 -5.26 17.87 18.61
CA ALA A 409 -5.06 17.27 19.93
C ALA A 409 -3.62 16.81 20.14
N LEU A 410 -2.91 16.46 19.06
CA LEU A 410 -1.50 16.08 19.12
C LEU A 410 -0.57 17.30 19.10
N ASP A 411 -0.91 18.37 18.39
CA ASP A 411 -0.19 19.67 18.38
C ASP A 411 -0.50 20.47 19.66
N ILE A 412 0.25 20.20 20.72
CA ILE A 412 0.01 20.74 22.06
C ILE A 412 0.73 22.08 22.25
N ASP A 413 1.81 22.34 21.53
CA ASP A 413 2.58 23.59 21.59
C ASP A 413 2.08 24.69 20.62
N GLN A 414 1.11 24.35 19.76
CA GLN A 414 0.45 25.24 18.79
C GLN A 414 1.37 25.76 17.69
N ASP A 415 2.47 25.07 17.40
CA ASP A 415 3.40 25.44 16.33
C ASP A 415 2.95 24.98 14.93
N GLY A 416 1.90 24.14 14.86
CA GLY A 416 1.35 23.61 13.61
C GLY A 416 2.13 22.43 13.03
N ILE A 417 3.12 21.89 13.75
CA ILE A 417 4.08 20.88 13.28
C ILE A 417 4.20 19.77 14.35
N PRO A 418 3.51 18.62 14.17
CA PRO A 418 3.62 17.49 15.08
C PRO A 418 5.08 17.06 15.28
N ASN A 419 5.64 17.26 16.47
CA ASN A 419 7.05 17.03 16.79
C ASN A 419 7.23 16.16 18.07
N GLU A 420 8.46 15.75 18.43
CA GLU A 420 8.67 14.90 19.63
C GLU A 420 8.33 15.61 20.96
N GLU A 421 8.25 16.94 20.97
CA GLU A 421 7.89 17.76 22.14
C GLU A 421 6.36 17.89 22.32
N ASP A 422 5.59 17.74 21.25
CA ASP A 422 4.11 17.65 21.23
C ASP A 422 3.56 16.40 21.92
N PHE A 423 4.31 15.30 21.86
CA PHE A 423 4.00 14.12 22.65
C PHE A 423 4.40 14.41 24.09
N ALA A 424 3.43 14.90 24.87
CA ALA A 424 3.60 15.21 26.29
C ALA A 424 4.51 14.13 26.96
N PRO A 425 5.53 14.52 27.75
CA PRO A 425 6.56 13.61 28.28
C PRO A 425 6.04 12.51 29.25
N TYR A 426 4.71 12.37 29.38
CA TYR A 426 4.01 11.35 30.14
C TYR A 426 3.06 10.47 29.30
N VAL A 427 2.91 10.70 27.99
CA VAL A 427 2.28 9.76 27.05
C VAL A 427 3.39 8.95 26.38
N ASN A 428 4.26 8.34 27.20
CA ASN A 428 5.24 7.39 26.71
C ASN A 428 4.76 5.97 27.06
N ASN A 429 4.49 5.22 26.00
CA ASN A 429 3.95 3.86 25.92
C ASN A 429 2.46 3.72 26.18
N TYR A 430 1.65 3.83 25.12
CA TYR A 430 0.90 2.70 24.56
C TYR A 430 0.35 3.13 23.19
N TYR A 431 1.23 3.24 22.19
CA TYR A 431 0.78 3.03 20.81
C TYR A 431 0.60 1.53 20.63
N LEU A 432 -0.63 1.14 20.26
CA LEU A 432 -0.99 -0.22 19.91
C LEU A 432 -0.10 -0.71 18.74
N TYR A 433 0.89 -1.53 19.05
CA TYR A 433 1.30 -2.63 18.16
C TYR A 433 0.77 -3.91 18.79
N THR A 434 -0.03 -4.64 18.02
CA THR A 434 -0.53 -5.97 18.36
C THR A 434 0.63 -6.95 18.52
N SER A 435 1.03 -7.22 19.77
CA SER A 435 1.52 -8.53 20.27
C SER A 435 2.04 -8.39 21.71
N GLY A 436 1.10 -8.29 22.66
CA GLY A 436 1.34 -7.99 24.08
C GLY A 436 2.14 -9.03 24.90
N ALA A 437 2.76 -10.05 24.30
CA ALA A 437 3.49 -11.09 25.04
C ALA A 437 5.02 -11.08 24.84
N VAL A 438 5.55 -10.46 23.78
CA VAL A 438 6.99 -10.53 23.45
C VAL A 438 7.78 -9.32 23.98
N ILE A 439 7.16 -8.15 24.06
CA ILE A 439 7.82 -6.88 24.42
C ILE A 439 8.15 -6.81 25.93
N PHE A 440 7.37 -7.47 26.78
CA PHE A 440 7.62 -7.48 28.23
C PHE A 440 8.89 -8.26 28.60
N LEU A 441 9.28 -9.25 27.78
CA LEU A 441 10.52 -10.02 27.97
C LEU A 441 11.75 -9.34 27.33
N MET A 442 11.56 -8.60 26.22
CA MET A 442 12.63 -7.84 25.55
C MET A 442 13.05 -6.57 26.33
N SER A 443 12.09 -5.87 26.94
CA SER A 443 12.33 -4.61 27.67
C SER A 443 13.22 -4.79 28.91
N LEU A 444 13.13 -5.93 29.60
CA LEU A 444 14.02 -6.28 30.71
C LEU A 444 15.46 -6.61 30.25
N TYR A 445 15.64 -7.11 29.03
CA TYR A 445 16.95 -7.52 28.50
C TYR A 445 17.73 -6.37 27.82
N PHE A 446 17.05 -5.47 27.10
CA PHE A 446 17.71 -4.41 26.32
C PHE A 446 17.78 -3.03 27.02
N GLY A 447 16.93 -2.76 28.01
CA GLY A 447 16.87 -1.46 28.69
C GLY A 447 18.20 -1.02 29.32
N ASN A 448 18.98 -1.97 29.85
CA ASN A 448 20.26 -1.69 30.51
C ASN A 448 21.39 -1.36 29.50
N LYS A 449 21.31 -1.90 28.28
CA LYS A 449 22.28 -1.66 27.20
C LYS A 449 22.01 -0.31 26.53
N TYR A 450 20.74 0.01 26.29
CA TYR A 450 20.29 1.28 25.72
C TYR A 450 20.56 2.47 26.66
N TYR A 451 20.32 2.30 27.97
CA TYR A 451 20.66 3.32 28.98
C TYR A 451 22.17 3.65 29.01
N LYS A 452 23.04 2.62 28.93
CA LYS A 452 24.50 2.82 28.88
C LYS A 452 24.95 3.50 27.58
N TYR A 453 24.30 3.19 26.46
CA TYR A 453 24.57 3.84 25.17
C TYR A 453 24.21 5.34 25.20
N ARG A 454 23.01 5.70 25.68
CA ARG A 454 22.55 7.09 25.81
C ARG A 454 23.46 7.91 26.73
N LYS A 455 23.93 7.32 27.84
CA LYS A 455 24.88 7.98 28.76
C LYS A 455 26.26 8.21 28.14
N ARG A 456 26.73 7.33 27.26
CA ARG A 456 27.99 7.49 26.51
C ARG A 456 27.86 8.54 25.41
N ARG A 457 26.76 8.52 24.64
CA ARG A 457 26.46 9.49 23.59
C ARG A 457 26.34 10.91 24.15
N LYS A 458 25.68 11.09 25.29
CA LYS A 458 25.58 12.39 25.97
C LYS A 458 26.95 12.94 26.42
N LYS A 459 27.82 12.09 26.97
CA LYS A 459 29.19 12.49 27.32
C LYS A 459 30.03 12.84 26.09
N GLN A 460 29.81 12.17 24.97
CA GLN A 460 30.51 12.42 23.72
C GLN A 460 30.09 13.76 23.10
N LEU A 461 28.78 14.05 23.06
CA LEU A 461 28.24 15.34 22.62
C LEU A 461 28.67 16.51 23.52
N GLU A 462 28.75 16.31 24.84
CA GLU A 462 29.29 17.33 25.75
C GLU A 462 30.80 17.58 25.54
N LYS A 463 31.56 16.56 25.09
CA LYS A 463 32.98 16.71 24.74
C LYS A 463 33.15 17.45 23.41
N GLU A 464 32.41 17.04 22.38
CA GLU A 464 32.39 17.68 21.06
C GLU A 464 31.98 19.16 21.18
N LYS A 465 30.95 19.46 22.00
CA LYS A 465 30.54 20.84 22.28
C LYS A 465 31.64 21.66 22.95
N ARG A 466 32.43 21.07 23.87
CA ARG A 466 33.55 21.78 24.51
C ARG A 466 34.70 22.03 23.53
N GLU A 467 35.00 21.07 22.67
CA GLU A 467 36.03 21.19 21.63
C GLU A 467 35.67 22.30 20.64
N ILE A 468 34.41 22.34 20.18
CA ILE A 468 33.90 23.40 19.30
C ILE A 468 33.96 24.77 20.00
N ILE A 469 33.64 24.85 21.30
CA ILE A 469 33.73 26.11 22.06
C ILE A 469 35.19 26.56 22.22
N GLU A 470 36.15 25.65 22.45
CA GLU A 470 37.57 26.01 22.50
C GLU A 470 38.12 26.43 21.14
N GLU A 471 37.67 25.78 20.06
CA GLU A 471 38.05 26.12 18.70
C GLU A 471 37.50 27.49 18.28
N LEU A 472 36.25 27.79 18.65
CA LEU A 472 35.65 29.12 18.51
C LEU A 472 36.39 30.19 19.34
N LYS A 473 36.82 29.87 20.56
CA LYS A 473 37.63 30.80 21.38
C LYS A 473 39.01 31.08 20.77
N LYS A 474 39.63 30.09 20.13
CA LYS A 474 40.89 30.28 19.38
C LYS A 474 40.70 31.12 18.12
N LEU A 475 39.57 30.95 17.43
CA LEU A 475 39.24 31.70 16.21
C LEU A 475 38.88 33.16 16.49
N ILE A 476 38.31 33.46 17.65
CA ILE A 476 37.89 34.82 18.02
C ILE A 476 39.05 35.67 18.55
N GLY A 477 40.17 35.05 18.97
CA GLY A 477 41.33 35.76 19.50
C GLY A 477 41.05 36.39 20.87
N GLU A 478 42.02 36.29 21.78
CA GLU A 478 41.94 36.97 23.09
C GLU A 478 41.95 38.50 22.92
N GLU A 479 40.79 39.11 22.72
CA GLU A 479 40.53 40.49 23.12
C GLU A 479 39.48 40.49 24.23
N LYS A 480 39.83 41.22 25.30
CA LYS A 480 39.25 41.19 26.65
C LYS A 480 37.74 41.36 26.74
#